data_AF-I4WBA8-F1
#
_entry.id   AF-I4WBA8-F1
#
_cell.length_a   1.000
_cell.length_b   1.000
_cell.length_c   1.000
_cell.angle_alpha   90.00
_cell.angle_beta   90.00
_cell.angle_gamma   90.00
#
_symmetry.space_group_name_H-M   'P 1'
#
loop_
_entity.id
_entity.type
_entity.pdbx_description
1 polymer ?
#
loop_
_entity_poly.entity_id
_entity_poly.type
_entity_poly.pdbx_seq_one_letter_code
_entity_poly.pdbx_strand_id
1 'polypeptide(L)'
;MPLQVNVIDIFAGPGGLGEGFTNFSPDAQHHPFRIRVSAEMESSAHRTLTLRSFYRKAIALDGRAPKEYYQFLEKTSRGDIQSAGDFFSRTAYASLWHEATLEARQLVLGTADGDSELAQMVSRIHNSGDALVLIGGPPCQAYSLVGRARNARNSSFHSKGDARHYLSSLDKREAEVVRLRFGIAVDEELTLEEVGKRFGVTRERIRQIEKKALMKLRHPSRATRLTDLMDSQQ
;
A
#
# COMPACT_ATOMS: atom_id res chain seq x y z
N MET A 1 6.64 -6.80 -27.89
CA MET A 1 5.93 -7.64 -26.91
C MET A 1 4.87 -6.77 -26.25
N PRO A 2 3.68 -7.30 -25.93
CA PRO A 2 2.70 -6.52 -25.18
C PRO A 2 3.30 -6.18 -23.81
N LEU A 3 3.07 -4.94 -23.36
CA LEU A 3 3.65 -4.42 -22.12
C LEU A 3 3.12 -5.23 -20.93
N GLN A 4 4.01 -5.90 -20.21
CA GLN A 4 3.69 -6.57 -18.96
C GLN A 4 4.15 -5.69 -17.80
N VAL A 5 3.25 -5.45 -16.85
CA VAL A 5 3.48 -4.60 -15.68
C VAL A 5 3.38 -5.46 -14.43
N ASN A 6 4.46 -5.54 -13.69
CA ASN A 6 4.49 -6.20 -12.39
C ASN A 6 3.86 -5.29 -11.34
N VAL A 7 2.99 -5.86 -10.51
CA VAL A 7 2.32 -5.16 -9.41
C VAL A 7 2.84 -5.70 -8.09
N ILE A 8 3.29 -4.79 -7.22
CA ILE A 8 3.59 -5.08 -5.82
C ILE A 8 2.54 -4.35 -4.99
N ASP A 9 1.75 -5.09 -4.23
CA ASP A 9 0.66 -4.59 -3.40
C ASP A 9 1.05 -4.71 -1.92
N ILE A 10 1.35 -3.59 -1.26
CA ILE A 10 1.69 -3.55 0.16
C ILE A 10 0.49 -3.06 0.97
N PHE A 11 0.29 -3.60 2.18
CA PHE A 11 -0.93 -3.32 2.97
C PHE A 11 -2.21 -3.69 2.20
N ALA A 12 -2.16 -4.83 1.53
CA ALA A 12 -3.19 -5.27 0.58
C ALA A 12 -4.56 -5.47 1.25
N GLY A 13 -4.62 -5.78 2.55
CA GLY A 13 -5.84 -6.15 3.25
C GLY A 13 -6.46 -7.42 2.65
N PRO A 14 -7.66 -7.84 3.09
CA PRO A 14 -8.32 -9.02 2.54
C PRO A 14 -8.81 -8.83 1.09
N GLY A 15 -8.89 -7.58 0.61
CA GLY A 15 -9.43 -7.25 -0.71
C GLY A 15 -8.39 -7.23 -1.83
N GLY A 16 -7.13 -6.92 -1.52
CA GLY A 16 -6.05 -6.75 -2.51
C GLY A 16 -6.31 -5.56 -3.43
N LEU A 17 -5.61 -4.45 -3.22
CA LEU A 17 -5.71 -3.27 -4.10
C LEU A 17 -5.27 -3.59 -5.53
N GLY A 18 -4.35 -4.56 -5.68
CA GLY A 18 -3.89 -5.05 -6.98
C GLY A 18 -4.94 -5.81 -7.79
N GLU A 19 -6.05 -6.26 -7.19
CA GLU A 19 -7.00 -7.13 -7.90
C GLU A 19 -7.71 -6.44 -9.06
N GLY A 20 -8.06 -5.16 -8.91
CA GLY A 20 -8.63 -4.37 -9.99
C GLY A 20 -7.69 -4.29 -11.21
N PHE A 21 -6.38 -4.25 -10.97
CA PHE A 21 -5.38 -4.25 -12.04
C PHE A 21 -5.36 -5.59 -12.79
N THR A 22 -5.44 -6.72 -12.08
CA THR A 22 -5.43 -8.04 -12.74
C THR A 22 -6.63 -8.28 -13.65
N ASN A 23 -7.78 -7.65 -13.36
CA ASN A 23 -8.97 -7.78 -14.18
C ASN A 23 -9.00 -6.81 -15.37
N PHE A 24 -8.10 -5.82 -15.42
CA PHE A 24 -8.02 -4.89 -16.54
C PHE A 24 -7.53 -5.64 -17.78
N SER A 25 -8.31 -5.56 -18.85
CA SER A 25 -7.94 -6.05 -20.17
C SER A 25 -8.43 -5.06 -21.23
N PRO A 26 -7.54 -4.48 -22.06
CA PRO A 26 -7.94 -3.53 -23.09
C PRO A 26 -8.64 -4.20 -24.28
N ASP A 27 -8.40 -5.49 -24.52
CA ASP A 27 -8.84 -6.25 -25.69
C ASP A 27 -9.54 -7.58 -25.34
N ALA A 28 -9.88 -7.79 -24.06
CA ALA A 28 -10.45 -9.01 -23.48
C ALA A 28 -9.59 -10.28 -23.63
N GLN A 29 -8.38 -10.19 -24.18
CA GLN A 29 -7.46 -11.33 -24.39
C GLN A 29 -6.16 -11.16 -23.60
N HIS A 30 -5.73 -9.91 -23.38
CA HIS A 30 -4.49 -9.58 -22.75
C HIS A 30 -4.72 -8.91 -21.39
N HIS A 31 -4.06 -9.44 -20.35
CA HIS A 31 -4.04 -8.88 -19.00
C HIS A 31 -2.63 -8.36 -18.72
N PRO A 32 -2.37 -7.04 -18.88
CA PRO A 32 -1.02 -6.49 -18.80
C PRO A 32 -0.48 -6.47 -17.36
N PHE A 33 -1.35 -6.43 -16.35
CA PHE A 33 -0.93 -6.34 -14.95
C PHE A 33 -0.85 -7.72 -14.30
N ARG A 34 0.31 -8.03 -13.71
CA ARG A 34 0.53 -9.25 -12.93
C ARG A 34 0.96 -8.91 -11.52
N ILE A 35 0.16 -9.30 -10.53
CA ILE A 35 0.57 -9.22 -9.13
C ILE A 35 1.71 -10.20 -8.91
N ARG A 36 2.84 -9.66 -8.43
CA ARG A 36 4.03 -10.45 -8.08
C ARG A 36 4.16 -10.62 -6.58
N VAL A 37 3.71 -9.64 -5.81
CA VAL A 37 3.74 -9.66 -4.35
C VAL A 37 2.47 -8.97 -3.82
N SER A 38 1.82 -9.59 -2.84
CA SER A 38 0.82 -9.00 -1.97
C SER A 38 1.29 -9.17 -0.52
N ALA A 39 1.68 -8.08 0.14
CA ALA A 39 2.18 -8.09 1.51
C ALA A 39 1.08 -7.67 2.49
N GLU A 40 0.84 -8.52 3.49
CA GLU A 40 -0.16 -8.30 4.53
C GLU A 40 0.33 -8.85 5.88
N MET A 41 0.11 -8.15 7.00
CA MET A 41 0.52 -8.62 8.31
C MET A 41 -0.53 -9.52 8.96
N GLU A 42 -1.80 -9.22 8.74
CA GLU A 42 -2.92 -9.84 9.44
C GLU A 42 -3.20 -11.22 8.84
N SER A 43 -3.18 -12.24 9.69
CA SER A 43 -3.24 -13.64 9.26
C SER A 43 -4.52 -13.98 8.48
N SER A 44 -5.67 -13.40 8.84
CA SER A 44 -6.94 -13.69 8.18
C SER A 44 -7.05 -13.04 6.80
N ALA A 45 -6.53 -11.83 6.66
CA ALA A 45 -6.39 -11.11 5.41
C ALA A 45 -5.38 -11.81 4.50
N HIS A 46 -4.24 -12.25 5.02
CA HIS A 46 -3.27 -13.08 4.29
C HIS A 46 -3.89 -14.38 3.77
N ARG A 47 -4.65 -15.11 4.61
CA ARG A 47 -5.37 -16.32 4.17
C ARG A 47 -6.36 -16.01 3.04
N THR A 48 -7.07 -14.89 3.14
CA THR A 48 -8.01 -14.43 2.11
C THR A 48 -7.28 -14.10 0.81
N LEU A 49 -6.21 -13.31 0.87
CA LEU A 49 -5.38 -12.97 -0.28
C LEU A 49 -4.81 -14.20 -0.98
N THR A 50 -4.32 -15.17 -0.21
CA THR A 50 -3.77 -16.43 -0.75
C THR A 50 -4.86 -17.20 -1.50
N LEU A 51 -6.06 -17.33 -0.91
CA LEU A 51 -7.17 -18.03 -1.53
C LEU A 51 -7.68 -17.32 -2.80
N ARG A 52 -7.70 -15.99 -2.81
CA ARG A 52 -8.07 -15.19 -3.98
C ARG A 52 -7.02 -15.29 -5.09
N SER A 53 -5.73 -15.22 -4.73
CA SER A 53 -4.62 -15.44 -5.66
C SER A 53 -4.73 -16.81 -6.32
N PHE A 54 -4.94 -17.86 -5.52
CA PHE A 54 -5.20 -19.21 -6.01
C PHE A 54 -6.39 -19.26 -6.99
N TYR A 55 -7.53 -18.67 -6.61
CA TYR A 55 -8.74 -18.65 -7.43
C TYR A 55 -8.50 -17.99 -8.79
N ARG A 56 -7.84 -16.82 -8.81
CA ARG A 56 -7.52 -16.11 -10.06
C ARG A 56 -6.58 -16.94 -10.94
N LYS A 57 -5.52 -17.50 -10.36
CA LYS A 57 -4.56 -18.35 -11.09
C LYS A 57 -5.25 -19.58 -11.68
N ALA A 58 -6.20 -20.16 -10.95
CA ALA A 58 -6.90 -21.36 -11.40
C ALA A 58 -7.84 -21.07 -12.57
N ILE A 59 -8.56 -19.95 -12.51
CA ILE A 59 -9.36 -19.47 -13.65
C ILE A 59 -8.47 -19.14 -14.85
N ALA A 60 -7.31 -18.52 -14.64
CA ALA A 60 -6.38 -18.23 -15.72
C ALA A 60 -5.83 -19.50 -16.39
N LEU A 61 -5.70 -20.59 -15.63
CA LEU A 61 -5.24 -21.89 -16.13
C LEU A 61 -6.35 -22.66 -16.86
N ASP A 62 -7.51 -22.81 -16.23
CA ASP A 62 -8.56 -23.74 -16.69
C ASP A 62 -9.80 -23.05 -17.27
N GLY A 63 -9.84 -21.73 -17.31
CA GLY A 63 -10.98 -20.91 -17.72
C GLY A 63 -12.16 -20.93 -16.72
N ARG A 64 -12.03 -21.65 -15.60
CA ARG A 64 -13.08 -21.78 -14.58
C ARG A 64 -12.50 -22.09 -13.20
N ALA A 65 -13.31 -21.87 -12.17
CA ALA A 65 -12.95 -22.23 -10.81
C ALA A 65 -12.89 -23.76 -10.61
N PRO A 66 -11.86 -24.31 -9.93
CA PRO A 66 -11.78 -25.72 -9.60
C PRO A 66 -12.93 -26.20 -8.73
N LYS A 67 -13.32 -27.48 -8.84
CA LYS A 67 -14.32 -28.07 -7.93
C LYS A 67 -13.79 -28.12 -6.50
N GLU A 68 -12.49 -28.35 -6.35
CA GLU A 68 -11.72 -28.39 -5.12
C GLU A 68 -11.87 -27.07 -4.34
N TYR A 69 -11.94 -25.94 -5.04
CA TYR A 69 -12.19 -24.65 -4.41
C TYR A 69 -13.54 -24.63 -3.68
N TYR A 70 -14.61 -25.08 -4.35
CA TYR A 70 -15.95 -25.14 -3.74
C TYR A 70 -16.03 -26.19 -2.63
N GLN A 71 -15.37 -27.33 -2.80
CA GLN A 71 -15.28 -28.37 -1.76
C GLN A 71 -14.55 -27.85 -0.52
N PHE A 72 -13.48 -27.07 -0.70
CA PHE A 72 -12.80 -26.42 0.41
C PHE A 72 -13.74 -25.48 1.16
N LEU A 73 -14.44 -24.58 0.45
CA LEU A 73 -15.40 -23.66 1.07
C LEU A 73 -16.51 -24.39 1.83
N GLU A 74 -17.07 -25.44 1.24
CA GLU A 74 -18.10 -26.26 1.87
C GLU A 74 -17.58 -26.90 3.16
N LYS A 75 -16.42 -27.55 3.12
CA LYS A 75 -15.81 -28.20 4.29
C LYS A 75 -15.42 -27.18 5.37
N THR A 76 -14.90 -26.02 4.99
CA THR A 76 -14.62 -24.94 5.93
C THR A 76 -15.90 -24.41 6.58
N SER A 77 -17.01 -24.29 5.84
CA SER A 77 -18.30 -23.84 6.40
C SER A 77 -18.87 -24.81 7.44
N ARG A 78 -18.54 -26.11 7.32
CA ARG A 78 -18.93 -27.17 8.26
C ARG A 78 -17.95 -27.33 9.43
N GLY A 79 -16.79 -26.66 9.38
CA GLY A 79 -15.72 -26.81 10.37
C GLY A 79 -14.80 -28.02 10.16
N ASP A 80 -14.94 -28.73 9.03
CA ASP A 80 -14.20 -29.97 8.72
C ASP A 80 -12.74 -29.70 8.31
N ILE A 81 -12.43 -28.48 7.86
CA ILE A 81 -11.10 -28.08 7.41
C ILE A 81 -10.74 -26.72 7.99
N GLN A 82 -9.55 -26.67 8.58
CA GLN A 82 -8.98 -25.45 9.16
C GLN A 82 -7.86 -24.82 8.30
N SER A 83 -7.28 -25.58 7.37
CA SER A 83 -6.09 -25.17 6.61
C SER A 83 -6.27 -25.39 5.12
N ALA A 84 -6.27 -24.28 4.38
CA ALA A 84 -6.26 -24.31 2.91
C ALA A 84 -4.98 -24.98 2.37
N GLY A 85 -3.85 -24.77 3.05
CA GLY A 85 -2.57 -25.37 2.67
C GLY A 85 -2.61 -26.90 2.70
N ASP A 86 -3.12 -27.48 3.78
CA ASP A 86 -3.24 -28.95 3.90
C ASP A 86 -4.22 -29.54 2.90
N PHE A 87 -5.26 -28.78 2.54
CA PHE A 87 -6.23 -29.20 1.55
C PHE A 87 -5.64 -29.16 0.13
N PHE A 88 -5.20 -27.98 -0.34
CA PHE A 88 -4.80 -27.79 -1.73
C PHE A 88 -3.47 -28.46 -2.08
N SER A 89 -2.56 -28.64 -1.11
CA SER A 89 -1.32 -29.41 -1.31
C SER A 89 -1.55 -30.88 -1.68
N ARG A 90 -2.73 -31.42 -1.39
CA ARG A 90 -3.13 -32.81 -1.70
C ARG A 90 -3.96 -32.91 -2.99
N THR A 91 -4.14 -31.81 -3.71
CA THR A 91 -4.92 -31.75 -4.95
C THR A 91 -4.00 -31.62 -6.17
N ALA A 92 -4.56 -31.74 -7.37
CA ALA A 92 -3.85 -31.45 -8.62
C ALA A 92 -3.34 -29.99 -8.69
N TYR A 93 -3.88 -29.08 -7.87
CA TYR A 93 -3.51 -27.67 -7.85
C TYR A 93 -2.43 -27.33 -6.82
N ALA A 94 -1.70 -28.31 -6.29
CA ALA A 94 -0.66 -28.09 -5.29
C ALA A 94 0.41 -27.06 -5.75
N SER A 95 0.84 -27.14 -7.01
CA SER A 95 1.80 -26.18 -7.59
C SER A 95 1.21 -24.77 -7.63
N LEU A 96 -0.05 -24.65 -8.04
CA LEU A 96 -0.74 -23.37 -8.17
C LEU A 96 -0.98 -22.72 -6.81
N TRP A 97 -1.32 -23.55 -5.81
CA TRP A 97 -1.41 -23.12 -4.43
C TRP A 97 -0.06 -22.62 -3.91
N HIS A 98 1.03 -23.33 -4.21
CA HIS A 98 2.38 -22.88 -3.87
C HIS A 98 2.68 -21.51 -4.49
N GLU A 99 2.39 -21.31 -5.78
CA GLU A 99 2.54 -20.00 -6.42
C GLU A 99 1.70 -18.89 -5.74
N ALA A 100 0.48 -19.20 -5.32
CA ALA A 100 -0.36 -18.27 -4.57
C ALA A 100 0.28 -17.88 -3.21
N THR A 101 0.94 -18.82 -2.52
CA THR A 101 1.67 -18.55 -1.26
C THR A 101 2.99 -17.78 -1.46
N LEU A 102 3.56 -17.83 -2.66
CA LEU A 102 4.72 -17.01 -3.02
C LEU A 102 4.28 -15.57 -3.37
N GLU A 103 3.10 -15.40 -3.98
CA GLU A 103 2.51 -14.09 -4.26
C GLU A 103 2.02 -13.41 -2.97
N ALA A 104 1.18 -14.10 -2.18
CA ALA A 104 0.62 -13.57 -0.92
C ALA A 104 1.56 -13.85 0.26
N ARG A 105 2.24 -12.82 0.75
CA ARG A 105 3.24 -12.92 1.82
C ARG A 105 2.71 -12.32 3.12
N GLN A 106 2.82 -13.08 4.19
CA GLN A 106 2.50 -12.58 5.51
C GLN A 106 3.71 -11.81 6.06
N LEU A 107 3.71 -10.48 5.96
CA LEU A 107 4.86 -9.63 6.30
C LEU A 107 4.47 -8.51 7.24
N VAL A 108 5.37 -8.20 8.17
CA VAL A 108 5.29 -6.99 9.01
C VAL A 108 6.30 -5.97 8.50
N LEU A 109 5.82 -5.00 7.72
CA LEU A 109 6.65 -3.93 7.18
C LEU A 109 7.11 -2.98 8.30
N GLY A 110 8.33 -2.46 8.19
CA GLY A 110 9.02 -1.68 9.23
C GLY A 110 9.78 -2.55 10.25
N THR A 111 9.82 -3.87 10.05
CA THR A 111 10.73 -4.77 10.77
C THR A 111 11.89 -5.14 9.87
N ALA A 112 13.08 -5.38 10.43
CA ALA A 112 14.26 -5.75 9.65
C ALA A 112 14.02 -6.99 8.78
N ASP A 113 13.33 -8.00 9.32
CA ASP A 113 13.02 -9.24 8.61
C ASP A 113 12.02 -9.02 7.48
N GLY A 114 10.89 -8.34 7.76
CA GLY A 114 9.86 -8.08 6.76
C GLY A 114 10.35 -7.18 5.62
N ASP A 115 11.15 -6.17 5.94
CA ASP A 115 11.72 -5.24 4.97
C ASP A 115 12.79 -5.92 4.10
N SER A 116 13.65 -6.75 4.70
CA SER A 116 14.65 -7.55 3.98
C SER A 116 13.99 -8.55 3.02
N GLU A 117 12.94 -9.25 3.47
CA GLU A 117 12.23 -10.20 2.63
C GLU A 117 11.56 -9.50 1.44
N LEU A 118 10.85 -8.38 1.68
CA LEU A 118 10.23 -7.59 0.62
C LEU A 118 11.28 -7.08 -0.37
N ALA A 119 12.41 -6.54 0.12
CA ALA A 119 13.49 -6.05 -0.73
C ALA A 119 14.07 -7.15 -1.64
N GLN A 120 14.22 -8.37 -1.13
CA GLN A 120 14.67 -9.52 -1.94
C GLN A 120 13.66 -9.88 -3.03
N MET A 121 12.36 -9.81 -2.73
CA MET A 121 11.31 -10.03 -3.74
C MET A 121 11.30 -8.94 -4.81
N VAL A 122 11.33 -7.66 -4.40
CA VAL A 122 11.37 -6.51 -5.30
C VAL A 122 12.60 -6.60 -6.22
N SER A 123 13.77 -6.91 -5.67
CA SER A 123 15.02 -7.04 -6.43
C SER A 123 14.92 -8.12 -7.51
N ARG A 124 14.32 -9.28 -7.18
CA ARG A 124 14.10 -10.36 -8.15
C ARG A 124 13.17 -9.94 -9.29
N ILE A 125 12.17 -9.11 -9.01
CA ILE A 125 11.22 -8.60 -10.01
C ILE A 125 11.87 -7.53 -10.87
N HIS A 126 12.60 -6.58 -10.27
CA HIS A 126 13.25 -5.49 -11.00
C HIS A 126 14.26 -6.00 -12.03
N ASN A 127 14.98 -7.07 -11.70
CA ASN A 127 15.94 -7.70 -12.60
C ASN A 127 15.30 -8.36 -13.86
N SER A 128 13.97 -8.43 -13.97
CA SER A 128 13.31 -8.92 -15.18
C SER A 128 13.25 -7.88 -16.32
N GLY A 129 13.50 -6.60 -16.02
CA GLY A 129 13.42 -5.50 -17.00
C GLY A 129 12.00 -5.05 -17.36
N ASP A 130 10.98 -5.66 -16.75
CA ASP A 130 9.57 -5.29 -16.95
C ASP A 130 9.20 -4.06 -16.11
N ALA A 131 8.16 -3.34 -16.55
CA ALA A 131 7.62 -2.22 -15.80
C ALA A 131 7.10 -2.68 -14.42
N LEU A 132 7.28 -1.84 -13.40
CA LEU A 132 6.89 -2.14 -12.01
C LEU A 132 5.99 -1.03 -11.47
N VAL A 133 4.88 -1.42 -10.85
CA VAL A 133 4.00 -0.52 -10.10
C VAL A 133 3.92 -1.02 -8.65
N LEU A 134 4.25 -0.12 -7.72
CA LEU A 134 4.01 -0.32 -6.29
C LEU A 134 2.67 0.32 -5.92
N ILE A 135 1.81 -0.45 -5.27
CA ILE A 135 0.46 -0.08 -4.87
C ILE A 135 0.33 -0.34 -3.38
N GLY A 136 -0.44 0.51 -2.73
CA GLY A 136 -0.48 0.56 -1.29
C GLY A 136 0.64 1.43 -0.77
N GLY A 137 0.27 2.37 0.07
CA GLY A 137 1.17 2.96 1.05
C GLY A 137 0.73 2.45 2.42
N PRO A 138 1.46 2.76 3.49
CA PRO A 138 0.86 2.62 4.81
C PRO A 138 -0.49 3.33 4.76
N PRO A 139 -1.54 2.79 5.41
CA PRO A 139 -2.84 3.42 5.39
C PRO A 139 -2.67 4.90 5.64
N CYS A 140 -3.58 5.72 5.13
CA CYS A 140 -3.70 7.12 5.52
C CYS A 140 -3.44 7.31 7.03
N GLN A 141 -3.69 6.29 7.87
CA GLN A 141 -3.27 6.16 9.27
C GLN A 141 -1.80 6.38 9.63
N ALA A 142 -0.77 5.96 8.88
CA ALA A 142 0.61 6.36 9.20
C ALA A 142 0.82 7.88 9.04
N TYR A 143 -0.05 8.52 8.25
CA TYR A 143 -0.11 9.96 8.06
C TYR A 143 -1.36 10.61 8.71
N SER A 144 -2.15 9.86 9.49
CA SER A 144 -3.34 10.35 10.18
C SER A 144 -3.05 10.48 11.67
N LEU A 145 -3.73 11.43 12.30
CA LEU A 145 -3.65 11.73 13.74
C LEU A 145 -3.69 10.46 14.62
N VAL A 146 -4.47 9.45 14.24
CA VAL A 146 -4.71 8.25 15.06
C VAL A 146 -3.59 7.22 14.91
N GLY A 147 -3.01 7.05 13.71
CA GLY A 147 -1.92 6.09 13.51
C GLY A 147 -0.56 6.66 13.92
N ARG A 148 -0.33 7.98 13.81
CA ARG A 148 0.87 8.63 14.36
C ARG A 148 0.93 8.57 15.89
N ALA A 149 -0.18 8.78 16.59
CA ALA A 149 -0.23 8.69 18.06
C ALA A 149 0.11 7.28 18.59
N ARG A 150 -0.16 6.22 17.81
CA ARG A 150 0.23 4.84 18.15
C ARG A 150 1.71 4.57 17.86
N ASN A 151 2.24 5.12 16.77
CA ASN A 151 3.64 4.92 16.35
C ASN A 151 4.64 5.84 17.05
N ALA A 152 4.21 6.92 17.69
CA ALA A 152 5.07 7.84 18.47
C ALA A 152 5.75 7.19 19.69
N ARG A 153 5.37 5.95 20.05
CA ARG A 153 6.06 5.15 21.08
C ARG A 153 7.27 4.37 20.55
N ASN A 154 7.51 4.37 19.24
CA ASN A 154 8.69 3.77 18.63
C ASN A 154 9.72 4.86 18.34
N SER A 155 10.83 4.85 19.09
CA SER A 155 11.93 5.83 19.08
C SER A 155 12.75 5.89 17.78
N SER A 156 12.35 5.18 16.73
CA SER A 156 13.09 5.04 15.47
C SER A 156 12.42 5.69 14.25
N PHE A 157 11.29 6.41 14.42
CA PHE A 157 10.65 7.11 13.31
C PHE A 157 11.30 8.47 13.04
N HIS A 158 12.34 8.49 12.18
CA HIS A 158 12.89 9.71 11.62
C HIS A 158 12.24 10.02 10.28
N SER A 159 11.42 11.08 10.22
CA SER A 159 10.98 11.69 8.96
C SER A 159 12.18 12.41 8.33
N LYS A 160 13.05 11.68 7.62
CA LYS A 160 14.19 12.27 6.92
C LYS A 160 13.66 13.23 5.84
N GLY A 161 14.35 14.35 5.75
CA GLY A 161 13.92 15.58 5.11
C GLY A 161 13.76 15.50 3.60
N ASP A 162 12.78 16.25 3.10
CA ASP A 162 13.02 17.34 2.12
C ASP A 162 11.79 18.25 1.94
N ALA A 163 10.99 18.42 3.00
CA ALA A 163 9.75 19.17 2.90
C ALA A 163 9.92 20.71 2.89
N ARG A 164 11.16 21.22 2.94
CA ARG A 164 11.43 22.67 2.92
C ARG A 164 11.11 23.31 1.56
N HIS A 165 11.23 22.57 0.46
CA HIS A 165 11.02 23.12 -0.89
C HIS A 165 9.54 23.25 -1.27
N TYR A 166 8.65 22.36 -0.82
CA TYR A 166 7.25 22.34 -1.25
C TYR A 166 6.40 23.47 -0.64
N LEU A 167 6.73 23.86 0.58
CA LEU A 167 6.02 24.92 1.30
C LEU A 167 6.35 26.33 0.77
N SER A 168 7.38 26.48 -0.07
CA SER A 168 7.75 27.77 -0.68
C SER A 168 6.64 28.37 -1.56
N SER A 169 5.73 27.53 -2.06
CA SER A 169 4.61 27.93 -2.93
C SER A 169 3.34 28.37 -2.18
N LEU A 170 3.35 28.22 -0.85
CA LEU A 170 2.29 28.66 0.04
C LEU A 170 2.61 30.06 0.57
N ASP A 171 1.59 30.79 1.02
CA ASP A 171 1.86 31.99 1.79
C ASP A 171 2.54 31.62 3.12
N LYS A 172 3.28 32.57 3.71
CA LYS A 172 4.06 32.31 4.94
C LYS A 172 3.20 31.74 6.08
N ARG A 173 1.93 32.13 6.15
CA ARG A 173 1.01 31.74 7.22
C ARG A 173 0.46 30.33 6.98
N GLU A 174 0.11 30.00 5.74
CA GLU A 174 -0.27 28.68 5.28
C GLU A 174 0.89 27.69 5.45
N ALA A 175 2.10 28.06 5.03
CA ALA A 175 3.30 27.25 5.19
C ALA A 175 3.57 26.94 6.67
N GLU A 176 3.50 27.94 7.55
CA GLU A 176 3.78 27.78 8.97
C GLU A 176 2.68 26.97 9.70
N VAL A 177 1.41 27.17 9.34
CA VAL A 177 0.31 26.32 9.84
C VAL A 177 0.55 24.87 9.42
N VAL A 178 0.91 24.61 8.17
CA VAL A 178 1.21 23.25 7.70
C VAL A 178 2.47 22.69 8.40
N ARG A 179 3.51 23.49 8.62
CA ARG A 179 4.71 23.03 9.37
C ARG A 179 4.37 22.54 10.75
N LEU A 180 3.69 23.39 11.52
CA LEU A 180 3.33 23.08 12.90
C LEU A 180 2.29 21.96 12.98
N ARG A 181 1.33 21.88 12.06
CA ARG A 181 0.30 20.83 12.07
C ARG A 181 0.80 19.45 11.68
N PHE A 182 1.88 19.37 10.91
CA PHE A 182 2.41 18.12 10.36
C PHE A 182 3.86 17.80 10.77
N GLY A 183 4.44 18.57 11.70
CA GLY A 183 5.79 18.31 12.22
C GLY A 183 6.90 18.53 11.19
N ILE A 184 6.69 19.39 10.18
CA ILE A 184 7.67 19.60 9.11
C ILE A 184 8.74 20.58 9.60
N ALA A 185 9.97 20.09 9.73
CA ALA A 185 11.14 20.87 10.17
C ALA A 185 11.00 21.47 11.58
N VAL A 186 10.18 20.84 12.43
CA VAL A 186 10.02 21.12 13.85
C VAL A 186 9.99 19.78 14.59
N ASP A 187 10.46 19.76 15.84
CA ASP A 187 10.60 18.52 16.63
C ASP A 187 9.24 17.94 17.05
N GLU A 188 8.18 18.75 17.09
CA GLU A 188 6.83 18.34 17.53
C GLU A 188 5.72 18.91 16.64
N GLU A 189 4.67 18.11 16.40
CA GLU A 189 3.44 18.57 15.75
C GLU A 189 2.43 19.12 16.77
N LEU A 190 1.70 20.16 16.39
CA LEU A 190 0.72 20.85 17.23
C LEU A 190 -0.71 20.58 16.76
N THR A 191 -1.65 20.50 17.70
CA THR A 191 -3.09 20.40 17.42
C THR A 191 -3.64 21.70 16.80
N LEU A 192 -4.79 21.64 16.14
CA LEU A 192 -5.48 22.84 15.63
C LEU A 192 -5.72 23.89 16.74
N GLU A 193 -5.92 23.44 17.98
CA GLU A 193 -6.15 24.31 19.12
C GLU A 193 -4.85 24.97 19.60
N GLU A 194 -3.75 24.23 19.70
CA GLU A 194 -2.43 24.75 20.06
C GLU A 194 -1.88 25.71 18.99
N VAL A 195 -2.03 25.35 17.71
CA VAL A 195 -1.72 26.26 16.60
C VAL A 195 -2.64 27.49 16.67
N GLY A 196 -3.92 27.31 16.99
CA GLY A 196 -4.85 28.43 17.18
C GLY A 196 -4.39 29.41 18.25
N LYS A 197 -3.98 28.89 19.42
CA LYS A 197 -3.40 29.68 20.53
C LYS A 197 -2.14 30.43 20.07
N ARG A 198 -1.24 29.77 19.34
CA ARG A 198 0.02 30.37 18.84
C ARG A 198 -0.21 31.47 17.79
N PHE A 199 -1.24 31.36 16.96
CA PHE A 199 -1.58 32.34 15.94
C PHE A 199 -2.63 33.38 16.40
N GLY A 200 -3.09 33.31 17.65
CA GLY A 200 -4.14 34.19 18.17
C GLY A 200 -5.47 34.06 17.43
N VAL A 201 -5.81 32.87 16.94
CA VAL A 201 -7.04 32.62 16.16
C VAL A 201 -7.76 31.36 16.64
N THR A 202 -9.02 31.22 16.26
CA THR A 202 -9.81 30.04 16.63
C THR A 202 -9.30 28.76 15.96
N ARG A 203 -9.55 27.61 16.59
CA ARG A 203 -9.32 26.27 16.03
C ARG A 203 -9.88 26.13 14.62
N GLU A 204 -11.11 26.62 14.41
CA GLU A 204 -11.77 26.55 13.12
C GLU A 204 -11.07 27.41 12.06
N ARG A 205 -10.51 28.56 12.46
CA ARG A 205 -9.72 29.38 11.55
C ARG A 205 -8.45 28.66 11.09
N ILE A 206 -7.76 27.95 11.97
CA ILE A 206 -6.60 27.12 11.59
C ILE A 206 -7.05 26.01 10.63
N ARG A 207 -8.18 25.35 10.90
CA ARG A 207 -8.71 24.29 10.02
C ARG A 207 -8.98 24.80 8.60
N GLN A 208 -9.52 26.01 8.46
CA GLN A 208 -9.75 26.66 7.17
C GLN A 208 -8.43 26.94 6.43
N ILE A 209 -7.42 27.45 7.13
CA ILE A 209 -6.09 27.74 6.57
C ILE A 209 -5.43 26.42 6.11
N GLU A 210 -5.47 25.37 6.94
CA GLU A 210 -4.96 24.04 6.61
C GLU A 210 -5.62 23.49 5.35
N LYS A 211 -6.95 23.51 5.27
CA LYS A 211 -7.69 23.04 4.09
C LYS A 211 -7.30 23.80 2.82
N LYS A 212 -7.17 25.13 2.91
CA LYS A 212 -6.78 25.98 1.78
C LYS A 212 -5.35 25.69 1.31
N ALA A 213 -4.42 25.52 2.25
CA ALA A 213 -3.04 25.17 1.95
C ALA A 213 -2.94 23.81 1.25
N LEU A 214 -3.63 22.78 1.78
CA LEU A 214 -3.65 21.44 1.18
C LEU A 214 -4.28 21.44 -0.22
N MET A 215 -5.34 22.22 -0.45
CA MET A 215 -5.91 22.37 -1.80
C MET A 215 -4.90 22.97 -2.78
N LYS A 216 -4.12 23.98 -2.36
CA LYS A 216 -3.07 24.60 -3.19
C LYS A 216 -1.94 23.62 -3.52
N LEU A 217 -1.55 22.79 -2.57
CA LEU A 217 -0.50 21.78 -2.78
C LEU A 217 -0.95 20.64 -3.71
N ARG A 218 -2.25 20.33 -3.75
CA ARG A 218 -2.82 19.28 -4.61
C ARG A 218 -3.06 19.70 -6.06
N HIS A 219 -2.81 20.95 -6.44
CA HIS A 219 -3.08 21.43 -7.79
C HIS A 219 -2.07 20.83 -8.80
N PRO A 220 -2.53 20.26 -9.94
CA PRO A 220 -1.68 19.50 -10.87
C PRO A 220 -0.48 20.29 -11.39
N SER A 221 -0.62 21.59 -11.69
CA SER A 221 0.51 22.44 -12.12
C SER A 221 1.62 22.62 -11.07
N ARG A 222 1.33 22.35 -9.79
CA ARG A 222 2.29 22.39 -8.68
C ARG A 222 2.77 20.98 -8.30
N ALA A 223 1.95 19.96 -8.55
CA ALA A 223 2.32 18.56 -8.43
C ALA A 223 3.30 18.12 -9.53
N THR A 224 3.33 18.73 -10.73
CA THR A 224 4.34 18.40 -11.76
C THR A 224 5.77 18.73 -11.30
N ARG A 225 5.97 19.82 -10.54
CA ARG A 225 7.26 20.13 -9.89
C ARG A 225 7.66 19.13 -8.81
N LEU A 226 6.73 18.32 -8.30
CA LEU A 226 7.00 17.24 -7.34
C LEU A 226 7.76 16.10 -8.01
N THR A 227 7.44 15.83 -9.28
CA THR A 227 8.09 14.79 -10.08
C THR A 227 9.48 15.25 -10.54
N ASP A 228 9.58 16.48 -11.06
CA ASP A 228 10.85 17.05 -11.55
C ASP A 228 11.93 17.18 -10.45
N LEU A 229 11.54 17.46 -9.20
CA LEU A 229 12.48 17.56 -8.08
C LEU A 229 13.03 16.20 -7.63
N MET A 230 12.25 15.13 -7.77
CA MET A 230 12.69 13.76 -7.47
C MET A 230 13.65 13.21 -8.53
N ASP A 231 13.55 13.69 -9.77
CA ASP A 231 14.45 13.32 -10.87
C ASP A 231 15.77 14.10 -10.88
N SER A 232 15.85 15.22 -10.14
CA SER A 232 17.03 16.12 -10.12
C SER A 232 18.09 15.80 -9.04
N GLN A 233 18.01 14.64 -8.39
CA GLN A 233 18.97 14.17 -7.38
C GLN A 233 19.73 12.89 -7.81
N GLN A 234 19.86 12.64 -9.13
CA GLN A 234 20.81 11.65 -9.68
C GLN A 234 22.20 12.25 -9.88
#